data_AF-A0A3Q2FRZ9-F1
#
_entry.id   AF-A0A3Q2FRZ9-F1
#
_cell.length_a   1.000
_cell.length_b   1.000
_cell.length_c   1.000
_cell.angle_alpha   90.00
_cell.angle_beta   90.00
_cell.angle_gamma   90.00
#
_symmetry.space_group_name_H-M   'P 1'
#
loop_
_entity.id
_entity.type
_entity.pdbx_description
1 polymer ?
#
loop_
_entity_poly.entity_id
_entity_poly.type
_entity_poly.pdbx_seq_one_letter_code
_entity_poly.pdbx_strand_id
1 'polypeptide(L)'
;MSVDPAVELPFFYGSISRTDAEQHLKLAGMSDGLFLLRQCLRSLGGYVLSVVWNLEFHHYTIEKQLNGTYCITGGKPHCGPGELCEYYSKDPDGLVCLLRKPCLRPPETAIKNGVFDKMREKMLREYVKQTWNLEGEAMEQAIISQAPQLEKLIATTAHERMPWYHGKINRHEGERRLYSGAQPDGKFLVRDKDEPGCFALSVMYGKTVYHYQVQLDKSGKLSMPEGTKFDTIWQLVEYLKMKPDGLVTVLGEACLNGKNAEEKPVLPAGRRPIGNDYKPAPIAAAAPVNRVPLPMDCDGFNPYHNPNEIKRFNIKREQLLIDEVELGSGNFGCVKKGVLKTESGQVDVAIKVLKSENEKLVKEEMMREAEIMHQLDNPFIVRMLGLCNAENLMLVMEMAAAGPLNKFLSTKKDSVSVENIVNLMHQVSMGMKYLEEKNFVHRDLAARNVLLVNQQFAKISDFGLSKALGADDNYYKARTAGKWPLKWYAPECINFHKFSSKSDVWSYGVTMWEAFSYGGKPYKKMKGQEVTVFINGGGRMERPPACPERMYAVMLECWTAEHEKRPDFKKVEESMRNYHYSISSKSNAEGAMADAEPSK
;
A
#
# COMPACT_ATOMS: atom_id res chain seq x y z
N MET A 1 0.02 3.22 7.76
CA MET A 1 1.02 2.79 8.76
C MET A 1 1.29 1.31 8.52
N SER A 2 2.52 0.97 8.14
CA SER A 2 2.98 -0.42 7.96
C SER A 2 2.74 -1.19 9.25
N VAL A 3 2.14 -2.37 9.12
CA VAL A 3 1.69 -3.13 10.28
C VAL A 3 2.66 -4.29 10.48
N ASP A 4 3.34 -4.26 11.63
CA ASP A 4 4.28 -5.30 12.07
C ASP A 4 3.67 -6.70 11.82
N PRO A 5 4.38 -7.67 11.22
CA PRO A 5 3.79 -8.97 10.87
C PRO A 5 3.32 -9.76 12.09
N ALA A 6 3.72 -9.38 13.31
CA ALA A 6 3.21 -9.93 14.55
C ALA A 6 1.94 -9.22 15.09
N VAL A 7 1.43 -8.17 14.46
CA VAL A 7 0.31 -7.35 14.99
C VAL A 7 -0.94 -8.18 15.29
N GLU A 8 -1.23 -9.16 14.42
CA GLU A 8 -2.46 -9.95 14.45
C GLU A 8 -2.34 -11.05 15.50
N LEU A 9 -1.11 -11.33 15.97
CA LEU A 9 -0.87 -12.30 17.02
C LEU A 9 -1.39 -11.72 18.34
N PRO A 10 -2.39 -12.36 18.97
CA PRO A 10 -3.01 -11.83 20.18
C PRO A 10 -2.06 -11.86 21.39
N PHE A 11 -0.90 -12.52 21.29
CA PHE A 11 0.14 -12.60 22.32
C PHE A 11 1.38 -11.75 21.99
N PHE A 12 1.32 -10.88 20.98
CA PHE A 12 2.34 -9.88 20.71
C PHE A 12 2.10 -8.63 21.55
N TYR A 13 3.13 -7.95 22.06
CA TYR A 13 2.95 -6.73 22.90
C TYR A 13 3.61 -5.47 22.33
N GLY A 14 4.31 -5.57 21.20
CA GLY A 14 5.10 -4.46 20.65
C GLY A 14 6.40 -4.22 21.43
N SER A 15 6.82 -2.95 21.50
CA SER A 15 8.04 -2.48 22.15
C SER A 15 7.90 -2.33 23.68
N ILE A 16 7.63 -3.43 24.37
CA ILE A 16 7.66 -3.49 25.84
C ILE A 16 9.06 -3.86 26.37
N SER A 17 9.37 -3.43 27.60
CA SER A 17 10.66 -3.76 28.23
C SER A 17 10.72 -5.23 28.65
N ARG A 18 11.92 -5.72 28.99
CA ARG A 18 12.07 -7.06 29.58
C ARG A 18 11.25 -7.19 30.88
N THR A 19 11.31 -6.18 31.73
CA THR A 19 10.59 -6.16 33.02
C THR A 19 9.07 -6.17 32.83
N ASP A 20 8.54 -5.39 31.87
CA ASP A 20 7.10 -5.39 31.56
C ASP A 20 6.63 -6.77 31.07
N ALA A 21 7.45 -7.43 30.23
CA ALA A 21 7.15 -8.78 29.75
C ALA A 21 7.09 -9.80 30.89
N GLU A 22 8.06 -9.75 31.80
CA GLU A 22 8.08 -10.60 33.00
C GLU A 22 6.86 -10.33 33.88
N GLN A 23 6.42 -9.07 34.01
CA GLN A 23 5.19 -8.73 34.76
C GLN A 23 3.93 -9.32 34.13
N HIS A 24 3.77 -9.23 32.80
CA HIS A 24 2.63 -9.85 32.11
C HIS A 24 2.62 -11.38 32.29
N LEU A 25 3.78 -12.03 32.20
CA LEU A 25 3.90 -13.48 32.44
C LEU A 25 3.59 -13.86 33.90
N LYS A 26 3.98 -13.02 34.87
CA LYS A 26 3.61 -13.19 36.29
C LYS A 26 2.10 -13.15 36.49
N LEU A 27 1.44 -12.12 35.94
CA LEU A 27 -0.01 -11.95 36.03
C LEU A 27 -0.78 -13.09 35.35
N ALA A 28 -0.21 -13.67 34.30
CA ALA A 28 -0.81 -14.79 33.57
C ALA A 28 -0.55 -16.17 34.21
N GLY A 29 0.14 -16.23 35.35
CA GLY A 29 0.17 -17.40 36.24
C GLY A 29 1.44 -18.25 36.20
N MET A 30 2.51 -17.83 35.51
CA MET A 30 3.85 -18.48 35.57
C MET A 30 3.88 -19.99 35.27
N SER A 31 2.92 -20.52 34.50
CA SER A 31 2.92 -21.95 34.15
C SER A 31 4.01 -22.26 33.13
N ASP A 32 4.62 -23.45 33.22
CA ASP A 32 5.62 -23.91 32.26
C ASP A 32 5.11 -23.89 30.80
N GLY A 33 5.91 -23.32 29.91
CA GLY A 33 5.56 -23.12 28.50
C GLY A 33 4.58 -21.96 28.26
N LEU A 34 4.31 -21.11 29.26
CA LEU A 34 3.65 -19.82 29.08
C LEU A 34 4.60 -18.87 28.34
N PHE A 35 4.12 -18.21 27.30
CA PHE A 35 4.98 -17.33 26.50
C PHE A 35 4.27 -16.09 25.97
N LEU A 36 5.06 -15.07 25.63
CA LEU A 36 4.63 -13.93 24.85
C LEU A 36 5.70 -13.49 23.86
N LEU A 37 5.28 -12.70 22.86
CA LEU A 37 6.16 -12.13 21.86
C LEU A 37 6.25 -10.60 22.03
N ARG A 38 7.46 -10.04 21.91
CA ARG A 38 7.69 -8.59 21.94
C ARG A 38 8.74 -8.19 20.92
N GLN A 39 8.80 -6.91 20.58
CA GLN A 39 9.78 -6.38 19.64
C GLN A 39 11.18 -6.32 20.28
N CYS A 40 12.22 -6.52 19.48
CA CYS A 40 13.59 -6.35 19.95
C CYS A 40 13.97 -4.87 19.97
N LEU A 41 14.35 -4.34 21.14
CA LEU A 41 14.76 -2.95 21.30
C LEU A 41 16.17 -2.65 20.75
N ARG A 42 16.89 -3.68 20.28
CA ARG A 42 18.28 -3.59 19.78
C ARG A 42 18.44 -4.15 18.36
N SER A 43 17.37 -4.61 17.74
CA SER A 43 17.40 -5.18 16.38
C SER A 43 16.14 -4.78 15.64
N LEU A 44 16.31 -3.99 14.57
CA LEU A 44 15.19 -3.56 13.76
C LEU A 44 14.53 -4.76 13.09
N GLY A 45 13.19 -4.85 13.21
CA GLY A 45 12.41 -5.96 12.66
C GLY A 45 12.59 -7.29 13.39
N GLY A 46 13.47 -7.36 14.40
CA GLY A 46 13.64 -8.54 15.24
C GLY A 46 12.63 -8.58 16.39
N TYR A 47 12.46 -9.77 16.97
CA TYR A 47 11.58 -10.02 18.11
C TYR A 47 12.35 -10.61 19.29
N VAL A 48 11.68 -10.72 20.42
CA VAL A 48 12.12 -11.52 21.56
C VAL A 48 10.96 -12.38 22.02
N LEU A 49 11.18 -13.70 22.00
CA LEU A 49 10.29 -14.69 22.57
C LEU A 49 10.61 -14.81 24.06
N SER A 50 9.63 -14.51 24.93
CA SER A 50 9.79 -14.60 26.38
C SER A 50 8.96 -15.77 26.90
N VAL A 51 9.59 -16.73 27.57
CA VAL A 51 9.02 -18.02 27.98
C VAL A 51 9.23 -18.24 29.47
N VAL A 52 8.25 -18.82 30.14
CA VAL A 52 8.35 -19.28 31.53
C VAL A 52 8.66 -20.77 31.58
N TRP A 53 9.67 -21.14 32.35
CA TRP A 53 10.03 -22.52 32.64
C TRP A 53 10.63 -22.62 34.05
N ASN A 54 10.18 -23.58 34.85
CA ASN A 54 10.64 -23.77 36.23
C ASN A 54 10.55 -22.50 37.10
N LEU A 55 9.48 -21.70 36.90
CA LEU A 55 9.27 -20.39 37.54
C LEU A 55 10.34 -19.32 37.21
N GLU A 56 11.20 -19.57 36.22
CA GLU A 56 12.18 -18.62 35.71
C GLU A 56 11.77 -18.08 34.33
N PHE A 57 12.34 -16.93 33.96
CA PHE A 57 12.10 -16.27 32.67
C PHE A 57 13.27 -16.51 31.72
N HIS A 58 12.96 -17.04 30.55
CA HIS A 58 13.90 -17.22 29.46
C HIS A 58 13.53 -16.30 28.29
N HIS A 59 14.52 -15.63 27.71
CA HIS A 59 14.31 -14.69 26.61
C HIS A 59 15.20 -15.07 25.43
N TYR A 60 14.56 -15.35 24.30
CA TYR A 60 15.23 -15.75 23.07
C TYR A 60 15.10 -14.65 22.04
N THR A 61 16.23 -14.13 21.57
CA THR A 61 16.25 -13.13 20.50
C THR A 61 15.93 -13.82 19.17
N ILE A 62 14.96 -13.27 18.45
CA ILE A 62 14.59 -13.68 17.11
C ILE A 62 15.14 -12.62 16.15
N GLU A 63 16.02 -13.02 15.27
CA GLU A 63 16.65 -12.16 14.28
C GLU A 63 15.90 -12.27 12.94
N LYS A 64 15.54 -11.12 12.39
CA LYS A 64 15.09 -11.03 11.00
C LYS A 64 16.30 -11.11 10.08
N GLN A 65 16.33 -12.11 9.22
CA GLN A 65 17.36 -12.34 8.22
C GLN A 65 17.16 -11.41 7.02
N LEU A 66 18.21 -11.18 6.23
CA LEU A 66 18.15 -10.36 5.00
C LEU A 66 17.11 -10.86 4.00
N ASN A 67 16.93 -12.17 3.92
CA ASN A 67 15.94 -12.82 3.05
C ASN A 67 14.49 -12.64 3.55
N GLY A 68 14.27 -11.98 4.69
CA GLY A 68 12.94 -11.74 5.26
C GLY A 68 12.44 -12.83 6.22
N THR A 69 13.17 -13.95 6.35
CA THR A 69 12.85 -15.00 7.33
C THR A 69 13.26 -14.60 8.75
N TYR A 70 12.75 -15.32 9.74
CA TYR A 70 12.99 -15.11 11.17
C TYR A 70 13.56 -16.38 11.78
N CYS A 71 14.63 -16.28 12.57
CA CYS A 71 15.16 -17.41 13.33
C CYS A 71 15.61 -16.96 14.72
N ILE A 72 15.53 -17.89 15.68
CA ILE A 72 16.27 -17.76 16.94
C ILE A 72 17.74 -18.01 16.63
N THR A 73 18.67 -17.32 17.29
CA THR A 73 20.11 -17.45 17.03
C THR A 73 20.55 -18.92 17.01
N GLY A 74 21.02 -19.40 15.85
CA GLY A 74 21.46 -20.79 15.65
C GLY A 74 20.34 -21.80 15.33
N GLY A 75 19.08 -21.37 15.28
CA GLY A 75 17.92 -22.20 14.95
C GLY A 75 17.48 -22.09 13.49
N LYS A 76 16.38 -22.77 13.15
CA LYS A 76 15.83 -22.81 11.78
C LYS A 76 15.17 -21.49 11.36
N PRO A 77 15.24 -21.13 10.07
CA PRO A 77 14.52 -19.97 9.52
C PRO A 77 13.03 -20.27 9.33
N HIS A 78 12.19 -19.28 9.63
CA HIS A 78 10.74 -19.32 9.49
C HIS A 78 10.23 -18.11 8.69
N CYS A 79 9.16 -18.26 7.93
CA CYS A 79 8.63 -17.18 7.08
C CYS A 79 7.97 -16.03 7.87
N GLY A 80 7.66 -16.23 9.14
CA GLY A 80 7.03 -15.23 9.99
C GLY A 80 7.10 -15.56 11.49
N PRO A 81 6.83 -14.58 12.36
CA PRO A 81 6.83 -14.78 13.81
C PRO A 81 5.71 -15.71 14.29
N GLY A 82 4.59 -15.78 13.56
CA GLY A 82 3.49 -16.71 13.87
C GLY A 82 3.90 -18.16 13.61
N GLU A 83 4.41 -18.44 12.41
CA GLU A 83 4.92 -19.75 12.01
C GLU A 83 6.07 -20.23 12.90
N LEU A 84 6.94 -19.30 13.31
CA LEU A 84 7.98 -19.58 14.29
C LEU A 84 7.38 -20.08 15.61
N CYS A 85 6.38 -19.37 16.16
CA CYS A 85 5.73 -19.79 17.40
C CYS A 85 4.98 -21.13 17.25
N GLU A 86 4.34 -21.37 16.10
CA GLU A 86 3.68 -22.65 15.81
C GLU A 86 4.66 -23.82 15.75
N TYR A 87 5.84 -23.61 15.16
CA TYR A 87 6.90 -24.61 15.12
C TYR A 87 7.40 -24.95 16.53
N TYR A 88 7.76 -23.93 17.32
CA TYR A 88 8.25 -24.14 18.69
C TYR A 88 7.18 -24.62 19.68
N SER A 89 5.91 -24.63 19.26
CA SER A 89 4.83 -25.30 20.00
C SER A 89 4.81 -26.82 19.78
N LYS A 90 5.50 -27.31 18.74
CA LYS A 90 5.57 -28.74 18.36
C LYS A 90 6.95 -29.35 18.62
N ASP A 91 8.02 -28.57 18.46
CA ASP A 91 9.41 -29.01 18.65
C ASP A 91 10.19 -27.93 19.42
N PRO A 92 10.80 -28.23 20.59
CA PRO A 92 11.54 -27.21 21.32
C PRO A 92 12.80 -26.74 20.60
N ASP A 93 13.43 -27.56 19.74
CA ASP A 93 14.59 -27.22 18.90
C ASP A 93 15.61 -26.24 19.56
N GLY A 94 16.06 -26.59 20.78
CA GLY A 94 17.02 -25.81 21.57
C GLY A 94 16.43 -24.83 22.60
N LEU A 95 15.11 -24.64 22.64
CA LEU A 95 14.42 -23.94 23.72
C LEU A 95 14.37 -24.78 25.01
N VAL A 96 14.20 -24.10 26.15
CA VAL A 96 14.05 -24.75 27.47
C VAL A 96 12.83 -25.67 27.55
N CYS A 97 11.76 -25.35 26.80
CA CYS A 97 10.55 -26.16 26.73
C CYS A 97 9.74 -25.82 25.47
N LEU A 98 8.73 -26.65 25.19
CA LEU A 98 7.70 -26.36 24.18
C LEU A 98 6.89 -25.12 24.55
N LEU A 99 6.48 -24.35 23.55
CA LEU A 99 5.47 -23.31 23.71
C LEU A 99 4.09 -23.97 23.90
N ARG A 100 3.45 -23.70 25.04
CA ARG A 100 2.17 -24.35 25.40
C ARG A 100 1.01 -23.37 25.42
N LYS A 101 1.16 -22.28 26.18
CA LYS A 101 0.08 -21.32 26.43
C LYS A 101 0.52 -19.92 26.04
N PRO A 102 -0.12 -19.28 25.05
CA PRO A 102 0.14 -17.88 24.76
C PRO A 102 -0.43 -16.99 25.88
N CYS A 103 0.36 -16.04 26.36
CA CYS A 103 -0.05 -14.98 27.26
C CYS A 103 -0.75 -13.88 26.45
N LEU A 104 -2.06 -14.05 26.24
CA LEU A 104 -2.87 -13.14 25.43
C LEU A 104 -2.86 -11.72 26.01
N ARG A 105 -2.70 -10.74 25.12
CA ARG A 105 -2.79 -9.31 25.41
C ARG A 105 -4.23 -8.97 25.79
N PRO A 106 -4.47 -8.31 26.93
CA PRO A 106 -5.81 -7.84 27.28
C PRO A 106 -6.37 -6.90 26.20
N PRO A 107 -7.69 -6.92 25.90
CA PRO A 107 -8.28 -6.10 24.84
C PRO A 107 -7.98 -4.59 24.98
N GLU A 108 -7.94 -4.10 26.20
CA GLU A 108 -7.61 -2.70 26.56
C GLU A 108 -6.12 -2.35 26.45
N THR A 109 -5.22 -3.33 26.34
CA THR A 109 -3.79 -3.07 26.24
C THR A 109 -3.40 -2.87 24.78
N ALA A 110 -3.19 -1.61 24.38
CA ALA A 110 -2.70 -1.26 23.05
C ALA A 110 -1.27 -1.77 22.82
N ILE A 111 -0.93 -2.06 21.56
CA ILE A 111 0.44 -2.40 21.16
C ILE A 111 1.32 -1.17 21.36
N LYS A 112 2.43 -1.33 22.08
CA LYS A 112 3.35 -0.23 22.34
C LYS A 112 4.27 -0.02 21.15
N ASN A 113 4.17 1.15 20.50
CA ASN A 113 5.05 1.52 19.40
C ASN A 113 6.44 1.94 19.91
N GLY A 114 7.49 1.43 19.27
CA GLY A 114 8.88 1.70 19.60
C GLY A 114 9.51 2.85 18.84
N VAL A 115 10.78 3.13 19.16
CA VAL A 115 11.63 4.10 18.44
C VAL A 115 11.77 3.70 16.96
N PHE A 116 11.93 2.40 16.72
CA PHE A 116 12.08 1.85 15.38
C PHE A 116 10.85 1.98 14.50
N ASP A 117 9.64 1.96 15.07
CA ASP A 117 8.40 2.14 14.30
C ASP A 117 8.27 3.59 13.83
N LYS A 118 8.59 4.55 14.70
CA LYS A 118 8.64 5.98 14.34
C LYS A 118 9.72 6.26 13.29
N MET A 119 10.90 5.65 13.43
CA MET A 119 11.99 5.78 12.48
C MET A 119 11.59 5.22 11.10
N ARG A 120 10.98 4.03 11.07
CA ARG A 120 10.47 3.41 9.84
C ARG A 120 9.47 4.31 9.13
N GLU A 121 8.50 4.85 9.87
CA GLU A 121 7.49 5.75 9.31
C GLU A 121 8.13 7.01 8.70
N LYS A 122 9.08 7.62 9.41
CA LYS A 122 9.83 8.78 8.91
C LYS A 122 10.58 8.46 7.62
N MET A 123 11.29 7.32 7.56
CA MET A 123 12.02 6.89 6.37
C MET A 123 11.09 6.68 5.17
N LEU A 124 9.93 6.04 5.36
CA LEU A 124 8.93 5.85 4.30
C LEU A 124 8.46 7.19 3.74
N ARG A 125 8.11 8.14 4.61
CA ARG A 125 7.67 9.49 4.23
C ARG A 125 8.75 10.25 3.47
N GLU A 126 9.98 10.24 3.97
CA GLU A 126 11.12 10.88 3.30
C GLU A 126 11.42 10.26 1.94
N TYR A 127 11.41 8.92 1.84
CA TYR A 127 11.66 8.22 0.59
C TYR A 127 10.60 8.55 -0.46
N VAL A 128 9.33 8.55 -0.07
CA VAL A 128 8.22 8.87 -0.98
C VAL A 128 8.30 10.33 -1.42
N LYS A 129 8.56 11.26 -0.49
CA LYS A 129 8.73 12.68 -0.79
C LYS A 129 9.89 12.93 -1.76
N GLN A 130 11.06 12.32 -1.53
CA GLN A 130 12.23 12.56 -2.39
C GLN A 130 12.08 11.90 -3.76
N THR A 131 11.43 10.73 -3.83
CA THR A 131 11.34 9.97 -5.08
C THR A 131 10.21 10.43 -6.00
N TRP A 132 9.07 10.85 -5.45
CA TRP A 132 7.88 11.22 -6.23
C TRP A 132 7.34 12.62 -5.90
N ASN A 133 7.99 13.40 -5.03
CA ASN A 133 7.55 14.74 -4.62
C ASN A 133 6.09 14.80 -4.15
N LEU A 134 5.64 13.77 -3.42
CA LEU A 134 4.29 13.71 -2.88
C LEU A 134 4.24 14.28 -1.47
N GLU A 135 3.11 14.89 -1.13
CA GLU A 135 2.80 15.43 0.18
C GLU A 135 1.32 15.22 0.53
N GLY A 136 0.97 15.43 1.81
CA GLY A 136 -0.41 15.32 2.30
C GLY A 136 -1.04 13.95 2.05
N GLU A 137 -2.34 13.96 1.70
CA GLU A 137 -3.13 12.73 1.54
C GLU A 137 -2.57 11.82 0.44
N ALA A 138 -2.06 12.37 -0.66
CA ALA A 138 -1.46 11.57 -1.74
C ALA A 138 -0.26 10.75 -1.24
N MET A 139 0.57 11.33 -0.36
CA MET A 139 1.65 10.61 0.30
C MET A 139 1.10 9.52 1.23
N GLU A 140 0.09 9.82 2.05
CA GLU A 140 -0.49 8.81 2.96
C GLU A 140 -1.03 7.61 2.20
N GLN A 141 -1.79 7.84 1.13
CA GLN A 141 -2.38 6.80 0.30
C GLN A 141 -1.29 5.95 -0.39
N ALA A 142 -0.20 6.59 -0.83
CA ALA A 142 0.97 5.91 -1.38
C ALA A 142 1.60 4.96 -0.36
N ILE A 143 1.86 5.47 0.84
CA ILE A 143 2.50 4.72 1.92
C ILE A 143 1.59 3.58 2.37
N ILE A 144 0.29 3.82 2.55
CA ILE A 144 -0.66 2.80 2.97
C ILE A 144 -0.76 1.68 1.92
N SER A 145 -0.83 2.01 0.64
CA SER A 145 -0.96 0.97 -0.39
C SER A 145 0.35 0.23 -0.65
N GLN A 146 1.50 0.90 -0.58
CA GLN A 146 2.78 0.38 -1.09
C GLN A 146 3.84 0.15 -0.01
N ALA A 147 3.49 0.21 1.28
CA ALA A 147 4.45 0.05 2.38
C ALA A 147 5.37 -1.18 2.21
N PRO A 148 4.88 -2.40 1.89
CA PRO A 148 5.78 -3.57 1.75
C PRO A 148 6.84 -3.39 0.65
N GLN A 149 6.45 -2.83 -0.50
CA GLN A 149 7.34 -2.59 -1.64
C GLN A 149 8.31 -1.44 -1.34
N LEU A 150 7.83 -0.37 -0.70
CA LEU A 150 8.66 0.76 -0.28
C LEU A 150 9.71 0.32 0.75
N GLU A 151 9.34 -0.52 1.71
CA GLU A 151 10.28 -1.09 2.69
C GLU A 151 11.37 -1.91 2.00
N LYS A 152 11.03 -2.70 0.98
CA LYS A 152 12.01 -3.46 0.18
C LYS A 152 12.97 -2.54 -0.59
N LEU A 153 12.48 -1.43 -1.13
CA LEU A 153 13.32 -0.45 -1.82
C LEU A 153 14.24 0.29 -0.84
N ILE A 154 13.72 0.66 0.33
CA ILE A 154 14.49 1.24 1.43
C ILE A 154 15.57 0.27 1.90
N ALA A 155 15.23 -1.03 1.94
CA ALA A 155 16.14 -2.10 2.36
C ALA A 155 17.30 -2.36 1.38
N THR A 156 17.17 -1.99 0.10
CA THR A 156 18.14 -2.39 -0.93
C THR A 156 19.01 -1.21 -1.41
N THR A 157 18.44 -0.22 -2.09
CA THR A 157 19.22 0.80 -2.82
C THR A 157 18.93 2.24 -2.41
N ALA A 158 17.98 2.48 -1.51
CA ALA A 158 17.55 3.85 -1.22
C ALA A 158 18.65 4.76 -0.65
N HIS A 159 19.65 4.20 0.05
CA HIS A 159 20.78 4.96 0.58
C HIS A 159 21.57 5.69 -0.52
N GLU A 160 21.61 5.15 -1.74
CA GLU A 160 22.32 5.76 -2.87
C GLU A 160 21.72 7.09 -3.31
N ARG A 161 20.42 7.30 -3.04
CA ARG A 161 19.72 8.55 -3.36
C ARG A 161 19.83 9.60 -2.25
N MET A 162 20.36 9.21 -1.09
CA MET A 162 20.39 10.09 0.07
C MET A 162 21.45 11.18 -0.08
N PRO A 163 21.16 12.43 0.32
CA PRO A 163 22.07 13.55 0.13
C PRO A 163 23.36 13.44 0.94
N TRP A 164 23.35 12.69 2.05
CA TRP A 164 24.51 12.42 2.91
C TRP A 164 25.39 11.27 2.40
N TYR A 165 25.00 10.57 1.33
CA TYR A 165 25.75 9.46 0.76
C TYR A 165 26.62 9.94 -0.40
N HIS A 166 27.91 9.65 -0.31
CA HIS A 166 28.94 10.15 -1.23
C HIS A 166 29.53 9.04 -2.12
N GLY A 167 29.09 7.78 -1.97
CA GLY A 167 29.62 6.63 -2.69
C GLY A 167 31.12 6.41 -2.45
N LYS A 168 31.83 5.95 -3.48
CA LYS A 168 33.28 5.69 -3.46
C LYS A 168 34.12 6.97 -3.49
N ILE A 169 34.22 7.63 -2.34
CA ILE A 169 35.22 8.69 -2.09
C ILE A 169 36.26 8.20 -1.07
N ASN A 170 37.51 8.65 -1.23
CA ASN A 170 38.56 8.33 -0.28
C ASN A 170 38.42 9.15 1.02
N ARG A 171 39.18 8.75 2.05
CA ARG A 171 39.13 9.41 3.38
C ARG A 171 39.44 10.90 3.31
N HIS A 172 40.51 11.29 2.62
CA HIS A 172 40.95 12.69 2.51
C HIS A 172 39.92 13.58 1.81
N GLU A 173 39.26 13.08 0.77
CA GLU A 173 38.19 13.78 0.07
C GLU A 173 36.95 13.92 0.96
N GLY A 174 36.62 12.90 1.76
CA GLY A 174 35.56 12.99 2.78
C GLY A 174 35.85 14.05 3.84
N GLU A 175 37.08 14.08 4.38
CA GLU A 175 37.53 15.11 5.32
C GLU A 175 37.45 16.51 4.69
N ARG A 176 37.96 16.69 3.47
CA ARG A 176 37.90 17.95 2.73
C ARG A 176 36.47 18.49 2.60
N ARG A 177 35.51 17.63 2.26
CA ARG A 177 34.09 18.04 2.14
C ARG A 177 33.49 18.44 3.47
N LEU A 178 33.83 17.75 4.56
CA LEU A 178 33.36 18.12 5.90
C LEU A 178 33.94 19.45 6.37
N TYR A 179 35.23 19.72 6.10
CA TYR A 179 35.86 21.00 6.41
C TYR A 179 35.39 22.16 5.53
N SER A 180 34.76 21.87 4.38
CA SER A 180 34.21 22.89 3.50
C SER A 180 32.92 23.50 4.07
N GLY A 181 32.88 24.84 4.12
CA GLY A 181 31.73 25.58 4.62
C GLY A 181 31.60 25.57 6.14
N ALA A 182 30.36 25.57 6.64
CA ALA A 182 30.09 25.54 8.07
C ALA A 182 30.54 24.21 8.69
N GLN A 183 31.08 24.29 9.91
CA GLN A 183 31.65 23.16 10.66
C GLN A 183 30.92 22.92 12.00
N PRO A 184 29.58 22.73 12.01
CA PRO A 184 28.86 22.44 13.23
C PRO A 184 29.16 21.02 13.73
N ASP A 185 29.07 20.83 15.04
CA ASP A 185 29.14 19.51 15.65
C ASP A 185 27.99 18.62 15.13
N GLY A 186 28.33 17.37 14.82
CA GLY A 186 27.42 16.40 14.24
C GLY A 186 27.32 16.46 12.71
N LYS A 187 28.00 17.39 12.01
CA LYS A 187 28.04 17.39 10.53
C LYS A 187 28.62 16.08 10.03
N PHE A 188 27.96 15.39 9.10
CA PHE A 188 28.36 14.04 8.71
C PHE A 188 28.21 13.70 7.23
N LEU A 189 28.91 12.66 6.79
CA LEU A 189 28.70 11.98 5.51
C LEU A 189 29.00 10.49 5.61
N VAL A 190 28.45 9.72 4.67
CA VAL A 190 28.72 8.28 4.51
C VAL A 190 29.39 8.03 3.17
N ARG A 191 30.40 7.17 3.17
CA ARG A 191 31.15 6.77 1.98
C ARG A 191 31.43 5.27 1.99
N ASP A 192 31.64 4.71 0.81
CA ASP A 192 32.02 3.30 0.66
C ASP A 192 33.45 3.07 1.15
N LYS A 193 33.70 1.86 1.66
CA LYS A 193 35.06 1.31 1.80
C LYS A 193 35.34 0.40 0.59
N ASP A 194 36.61 0.03 0.44
CA ASP A 194 37.04 -0.86 -0.65
C ASP A 194 36.42 -2.26 -0.53
N GLU A 195 36.14 -2.69 0.70
CA GLU A 195 35.39 -3.91 1.00
C GLU A 195 33.90 -3.76 0.64
N PRO A 196 33.33 -4.65 -0.19
CA PRO A 196 31.92 -4.61 -0.56
C PRO A 196 31.00 -4.69 0.67
N GLY A 197 30.02 -3.80 0.77
CA GLY A 197 29.06 -3.78 1.89
C GLY A 197 29.60 -3.17 3.19
N CYS A 198 30.84 -2.69 3.22
CA CYS A 198 31.40 -1.93 4.33
C CYS A 198 31.37 -0.43 4.04
N PHE A 199 30.96 0.36 5.04
CA PHE A 199 30.88 1.81 4.94
C PHE A 199 31.79 2.50 5.96
N ALA A 200 32.12 3.76 5.69
CA ALA A 200 32.74 4.65 6.66
C ALA A 200 31.83 5.85 6.91
N LEU A 201 31.39 6.01 8.16
CA LEU A 201 30.66 7.16 8.65
C LEU A 201 31.67 8.20 9.16
N SER A 202 31.69 9.39 8.55
CA SER A 202 32.60 10.46 8.92
C SER A 202 31.80 11.59 9.57
N VAL A 203 32.19 12.00 10.79
CA VAL A 203 31.43 12.94 11.64
C VAL A 203 32.34 14.03 12.16
N MET A 204 31.89 15.28 12.13
CA MET A 204 32.58 16.44 12.68
C MET A 204 32.20 16.67 14.13
N TYR A 205 33.19 16.83 15.01
CA TYR A 205 32.99 17.21 16.40
C TYR A 205 34.20 17.99 16.92
N GLY A 206 33.97 19.12 17.57
CA GLY A 206 35.05 19.98 18.04
C GLY A 206 35.99 20.41 16.92
N LYS A 207 35.45 20.68 15.72
CA LYS A 207 36.19 20.99 14.47
C LYS A 207 37.17 19.90 14.03
N THR A 208 37.03 18.68 14.53
CA THR A 208 37.84 17.52 14.14
C THR A 208 36.94 16.49 13.47
N VAL A 209 37.42 15.84 12.41
CA VAL A 209 36.67 14.76 11.74
C VAL A 209 37.04 13.41 12.35
N TYR A 210 36.03 12.70 12.83
CA TYR A 210 36.09 11.33 13.33
C TYR A 210 35.56 10.36 12.27
N HIS A 211 36.16 9.18 12.16
CA HIS A 211 35.74 8.16 11.21
C HIS A 211 35.38 6.86 11.94
N TYR A 212 34.15 6.43 11.72
CA TYR A 212 33.60 5.19 12.27
C TYR A 212 33.43 4.18 11.15
N GLN A 213 33.88 2.96 11.40
CA GLN A 213 33.67 1.87 10.46
C GLN A 213 32.32 1.22 10.71
N VAL A 214 31.57 1.00 9.63
CA VAL A 214 30.34 0.22 9.63
C VAL A 214 30.60 -1.05 8.84
N GLN A 215 30.45 -2.19 9.48
CA GLN A 215 30.73 -3.50 8.89
C GLN A 215 29.45 -4.32 8.74
N LEU A 216 29.44 -5.16 7.71
CA LEU A 216 28.45 -6.21 7.55
C LEU A 216 28.86 -7.42 8.40
N ASP A 217 27.97 -7.90 9.27
CA ASP A 217 28.22 -9.13 10.01
C ASP A 217 27.86 -10.38 9.18
N LYS A 218 28.09 -11.58 9.74
CA LYS A 218 27.77 -12.85 9.08
C LYS A 218 26.27 -13.05 8.79
N SER A 219 25.40 -12.32 9.50
CA SER A 219 23.95 -12.32 9.25
C SER A 219 23.55 -11.31 8.16
N GLY A 220 24.52 -10.57 7.64
CA GLY A 220 24.30 -9.54 6.63
C GLY A 220 23.77 -8.22 7.18
N LYS A 221 23.85 -8.01 8.50
CA LYS A 221 23.43 -6.76 9.15
C LYS A 221 24.60 -5.80 9.30
N LEU A 222 24.32 -4.51 9.17
CA LEU A 222 25.26 -3.41 9.36
C LEU A 222 25.30 -2.98 10.82
N SER A 223 26.51 -2.82 11.36
CA SER A 223 26.71 -2.27 12.70
C SER A 223 28.05 -1.54 12.80
N MET A 224 28.14 -0.60 13.73
CA MET A 224 29.43 -0.13 14.25
C MET A 224 29.97 -1.18 15.25
N PRO A 225 31.28 -1.19 15.55
CA PRO A 225 31.84 -2.07 16.58
C PRO A 225 31.06 -1.95 17.90
N GLU A 226 30.54 -3.08 18.40
CA GLU A 226 29.70 -3.18 19.61
C GLU A 226 28.37 -2.39 19.59
N GLY A 227 27.98 -1.88 18.41
CA GLY A 227 26.78 -1.07 18.23
C GLY A 227 25.51 -1.88 17.91
N THR A 228 24.41 -1.14 17.80
CA THR A 228 23.10 -1.67 17.36
C THR A 228 23.18 -2.18 15.91
N LYS A 229 22.43 -3.26 15.59
CA LYS A 229 22.41 -3.88 14.25
C LYS A 229 21.25 -3.38 13.40
N PHE A 230 21.54 -3.11 12.12
CA PHE A 230 20.60 -2.57 11.14
C PHE A 230 20.62 -3.36 9.84
N ASP A 231 19.52 -3.36 9.09
CA ASP A 231 19.47 -3.98 7.77
C ASP A 231 20.09 -3.06 6.71
N THR A 232 20.01 -1.74 6.91
CA THR A 232 20.59 -0.75 5.98
C THR A 232 21.36 0.37 6.65
N ILE A 233 22.26 0.96 5.87
CA ILE A 233 23.03 2.13 6.29
C ILE A 233 22.15 3.34 6.56
N TRP A 234 21.01 3.48 5.87
CA TRP A 234 20.07 4.57 6.13
C TRP A 234 19.39 4.40 7.50
N GLN A 235 18.99 3.18 7.87
CA GLN A 235 18.43 2.93 9.21
C GLN A 235 19.45 3.26 10.31
N LEU A 236 20.71 2.89 10.11
CA LEU A 236 21.80 3.23 11.02
C LEU A 236 21.94 4.76 11.16
N VAL A 237 21.96 5.50 10.04
CA VAL A 237 22.06 6.97 10.07
C VAL A 237 20.88 7.61 10.81
N GLU A 238 19.64 7.19 10.54
CA GLU A 238 18.47 7.76 11.23
C GLU A 238 18.47 7.45 12.73
N TYR A 239 18.91 6.25 13.14
CA TYR A 239 19.06 5.92 14.55
C TYR A 239 20.16 6.78 15.21
N LEU A 240 21.29 6.99 14.54
CA LEU A 240 22.42 7.76 15.08
C LEU A 240 22.15 9.28 15.16
N LYS A 241 21.15 9.80 14.46
CA LYS A 241 20.60 11.15 14.69
C LYS A 241 19.88 11.27 16.04
N MET A 242 19.37 10.17 16.57
CA MET A 242 18.61 10.15 17.84
C MET A 242 19.47 9.73 19.03
N LYS A 243 20.34 8.75 18.84
CA LYS A 243 21.17 8.19 19.91
C LYS A 243 22.60 7.97 19.41
N PRO A 244 23.63 8.43 20.14
CA PRO A 244 25.00 8.40 19.64
C PRO A 244 25.57 6.97 19.53
N ASP A 245 25.16 6.03 20.38
CA ASP A 245 25.51 4.59 20.29
C ASP A 245 27.00 4.31 20.03
N GLY A 246 27.90 5.02 20.73
CA GLY A 246 29.36 4.93 20.56
C GLY A 246 29.97 6.04 19.70
N LEU A 247 29.15 6.89 19.07
CA LEU A 247 29.62 8.14 18.44
C LEU A 247 30.01 9.19 19.48
N VAL A 248 30.93 10.07 19.07
CA VAL A 248 31.36 11.24 19.86
C VAL A 248 30.22 12.26 20.07
N THR A 249 29.28 12.31 19.13
CA THR A 249 28.05 13.12 19.21
C THR A 249 26.96 12.50 18.33
N VAL A 250 25.70 12.88 18.53
CA VAL A 250 24.61 12.50 17.63
C VAL A 250 24.81 13.12 16.24
N LEU A 251 24.30 12.46 15.21
CA LEU A 251 24.36 13.01 13.85
C LEU A 251 23.45 14.24 13.74
N GLY A 252 24.03 15.32 13.22
CA GLY A 252 23.37 16.60 12.99
C GLY A 252 23.10 16.83 11.51
N GLU A 253 23.70 17.89 10.96
CA GLU A 253 23.51 18.29 9.56
C GLU A 253 24.23 17.35 8.58
N ALA A 254 23.54 16.97 7.50
CA ALA A 254 24.15 16.20 6.42
C ALA A 254 25.07 17.09 5.58
N CYS A 255 26.31 16.64 5.34
CA CYS A 255 27.12 17.19 4.27
C CYS A 255 26.49 16.78 2.93
N LEU A 256 26.08 17.74 2.12
CA LEU A 256 25.37 17.48 0.87
C LEU A 256 26.33 17.02 -0.22
N ASN A 257 25.96 15.96 -0.94
CA ASN A 257 26.65 15.53 -2.14
C ASN A 257 26.25 16.44 -3.32
N GLY A 258 27.23 17.05 -3.99
CA GLY A 258 27.02 18.01 -5.08
C GLY A 258 26.28 17.48 -6.32
N LYS A 259 26.07 16.16 -6.43
CA LYS A 259 25.23 15.57 -7.48
C LYS A 259 23.72 15.83 -7.30
N ASN A 260 23.26 16.16 -6.10
CA ASN A 260 21.84 16.42 -5.81
C ASN A 260 21.49 17.92 -5.74
N ALA A 261 22.45 18.82 -5.99
CA ALA A 261 22.27 20.27 -5.83
C ALA A 261 21.90 21.01 -7.14
N GLU A 262 21.96 20.37 -8.30
CA GLU A 262 21.68 21.00 -9.60
C GLU A 262 20.89 20.09 -10.56
N GLU A 263 19.58 19.96 -10.33
CA GLU A 263 18.63 19.81 -11.45
C GLU A 263 17.60 20.93 -11.32
N LYS A 264 18.01 22.14 -11.75
CA LYS A 264 17.03 23.16 -12.15
C LYS A 264 16.53 22.79 -13.55
N PRO A 265 15.21 22.86 -13.83
CA PRO A 265 14.69 22.52 -15.15
C PRO A 265 15.22 23.52 -16.17
N VAL A 266 16.04 23.05 -17.11
CA VAL A 266 16.40 23.81 -18.30
C VAL A 266 15.22 23.73 -19.27
N LEU A 267 14.56 24.86 -19.51
CA LEU A 267 13.57 25.00 -20.58
C LEU A 267 14.22 24.74 -21.94
N PRO A 268 13.71 23.82 -22.79
CA PRO A 268 14.19 23.72 -24.16
C PRO A 268 13.68 24.91 -24.97
N ALA A 269 14.61 25.76 -25.42
CA ALA A 269 14.36 26.79 -26.41
C ALA A 269 13.91 26.16 -27.74
N GLY A 270 12.89 26.76 -28.35
CA GLY A 270 12.20 26.20 -29.50
C GLY A 270 12.99 26.19 -30.81
N ARG A 271 12.61 25.25 -31.69
CA ARG A 271 12.49 25.42 -33.15
C ARG A 271 11.74 24.21 -33.74
N ARG A 272 10.64 24.47 -34.47
CA ARG A 272 9.94 23.49 -35.34
C ARG A 272 10.76 23.25 -36.61
N PRO A 273 10.56 22.10 -37.28
CA PRO A 273 9.69 22.13 -38.45
C PRO A 273 8.59 21.05 -38.44
N ILE A 274 7.62 21.29 -39.31
CA ILE A 274 6.35 20.59 -39.51
C ILE A 274 6.58 19.19 -40.09
N GLY A 275 5.93 18.18 -39.51
CA GLY A 275 5.84 16.82 -40.04
C GLY A 275 4.84 15.99 -39.23
N ASN A 276 3.79 15.50 -39.89
CA ASN A 276 2.83 14.55 -39.33
C ASN A 276 3.54 13.20 -39.12
N ASP A 277 4.09 12.97 -37.93
CA ASP A 277 4.51 11.64 -37.49
C ASP A 277 4.21 11.50 -36.00
N TYR A 278 3.26 10.62 -35.69
CA TYR A 278 2.95 10.18 -34.34
C TYR A 278 4.16 9.40 -33.82
N LYS A 279 4.99 10.02 -32.98
CA LYS A 279 6.00 9.31 -32.17
C LYS A 279 5.48 9.21 -30.74
N PRO A 280 5.38 7.99 -30.16
CA PRO A 280 5.06 7.86 -28.75
C PRO A 280 6.11 8.62 -27.92
N ALA A 281 5.66 9.23 -26.82
CA ALA A 281 6.51 10.00 -25.93
C ALA A 281 7.73 9.18 -25.49
N PRO A 282 8.92 9.79 -25.37
CA PRO A 282 10.08 9.09 -24.83
C PRO A 282 9.75 8.65 -23.41
N ILE A 283 9.96 7.36 -23.15
CA ILE A 283 10.00 6.77 -21.81
C ILE A 283 10.89 7.69 -20.98
N ALA A 284 10.35 8.23 -19.89
CA ALA A 284 11.09 9.02 -18.91
C ALA A 284 12.43 8.33 -18.62
N ALA A 285 13.50 9.12 -18.57
CA ALA A 285 14.90 8.69 -18.45
C ALA A 285 15.04 7.32 -17.76
N ALA A 286 15.59 6.36 -18.50
CA ALA A 286 15.67 4.94 -18.15
C ALA A 286 15.99 4.71 -16.67
N ALA A 287 14.95 4.41 -15.88
CA ALA A 287 15.11 3.67 -14.65
C ALA A 287 15.67 2.28 -15.00
N PRO A 288 16.56 1.70 -14.17
CA PRO A 288 17.15 0.41 -14.46
C PRO A 288 16.05 -0.65 -14.68
N VAL A 289 16.22 -1.42 -15.76
CA VAL A 289 15.24 -2.24 -16.50
C VAL A 289 14.65 -3.43 -15.71
N ASN A 290 14.76 -3.48 -14.37
CA ASN A 290 14.35 -4.64 -13.56
C ASN A 290 13.35 -4.34 -12.42
N ARG A 291 12.67 -3.19 -12.40
CA ARG A 291 11.69 -2.87 -11.35
C ARG A 291 10.25 -2.99 -11.85
N VAL A 292 9.41 -3.73 -11.10
CA VAL A 292 7.95 -3.75 -11.31
C VAL A 292 7.39 -2.35 -11.05
N PRO A 293 6.64 -1.75 -11.99
CA PRO A 293 6.12 -0.40 -11.84
C PRO A 293 5.15 -0.34 -10.64
N LEU A 294 5.37 0.61 -9.75
CA LEU A 294 4.46 0.93 -8.65
C LEU A 294 3.36 1.87 -9.13
N PRO A 295 2.22 1.97 -8.40
CA PRO A 295 1.19 2.96 -8.71
C PRO A 295 1.77 4.38 -8.87
N MET A 296 2.72 4.74 -8.00
CA MET A 296 3.37 6.06 -7.94
C MET A 296 4.20 6.42 -9.18
N ASP A 297 4.64 5.40 -9.93
CA ASP A 297 5.43 5.57 -11.15
C ASP A 297 4.54 5.94 -12.35
N CYS A 298 3.22 5.90 -12.19
CA CYS A 298 2.26 6.26 -13.22
C CYS A 298 1.76 7.69 -13.01
N ASP A 299 1.66 8.45 -14.11
CA ASP A 299 1.08 9.78 -14.10
C ASP A 299 -0.32 9.78 -13.45
N GLY A 300 -1.12 8.72 -13.60
CA GLY A 300 -2.45 8.62 -12.98
C GLY A 300 -2.52 8.58 -11.44
N PHE A 301 -1.39 8.43 -10.73
CA PHE A 301 -1.38 8.47 -9.27
C PHE A 301 -1.38 9.90 -8.73
N ASN A 302 -0.45 10.71 -9.24
CA ASN A 302 -0.45 12.15 -9.10
C ASN A 302 -0.44 12.79 -10.51
N PRO A 303 -1.63 12.93 -11.15
CA PRO A 303 -1.74 13.39 -12.55
C PRO A 303 -1.33 14.84 -12.76
N TYR A 304 -0.87 15.52 -11.71
CA TYR A 304 -0.94 16.95 -11.61
C TYR A 304 0.43 17.52 -11.23
N HIS A 305 1.28 17.77 -12.23
CA HIS A 305 2.27 18.84 -12.08
C HIS A 305 1.59 20.20 -11.79
N ASN A 306 0.30 20.35 -12.15
CA ASN A 306 -0.58 21.48 -11.78
C ASN A 306 -2.08 21.08 -11.73
N PRO A 307 -2.70 20.87 -10.55
CA PRO A 307 -4.09 20.40 -10.42
C PRO A 307 -5.14 21.36 -11.01
N ASN A 308 -4.86 22.66 -10.94
CA ASN A 308 -5.78 23.72 -11.37
C ASN A 308 -5.91 23.82 -12.89
N GLU A 309 -5.00 23.21 -13.64
CA GLU A 309 -4.97 23.28 -15.09
C GLU A 309 -5.83 22.19 -15.75
N ILE A 310 -5.83 20.99 -15.16
CA ILE A 310 -6.45 19.78 -15.73
C ILE A 310 -7.87 19.57 -15.20
N LYS A 311 -8.13 19.97 -13.95
CA LYS A 311 -9.42 19.75 -13.27
C LYS A 311 -10.32 20.98 -13.43
N ARG A 312 -10.84 21.18 -14.65
CA ARG A 312 -11.79 22.25 -14.99
C ARG A 312 -13.18 21.66 -15.19
N PHE A 313 -14.17 22.10 -14.42
CA PHE A 313 -15.52 21.55 -14.49
C PHE A 313 -16.13 21.65 -15.90
N ASN A 314 -15.89 22.75 -16.63
CA ASN A 314 -16.36 22.94 -18.01
C ASN A 314 -15.19 22.84 -19.00
N ILE A 315 -15.15 21.75 -19.77
CA ILE A 315 -14.18 21.49 -20.83
C ILE A 315 -14.78 21.87 -22.18
N LYS A 316 -14.08 22.70 -22.97
CA LYS A 316 -14.52 23.08 -24.30
C LYS A 316 -14.34 21.92 -25.28
N ARG A 317 -15.29 21.74 -26.20
CA ARG A 317 -15.26 20.66 -27.20
C ARG A 317 -14.00 20.66 -28.06
N GLU A 318 -13.46 21.84 -28.36
CA GLU A 318 -12.23 22.07 -29.14
C GLU A 318 -10.97 21.50 -28.46
N GLN A 319 -11.00 21.35 -27.13
CA GLN A 319 -9.89 20.80 -26.35
C GLN A 319 -9.88 19.27 -26.36
N LEU A 320 -10.96 18.62 -26.80
CA LEU A 320 -11.11 17.18 -26.82
C LEU A 320 -10.91 16.61 -28.23
N LEU A 321 -9.93 15.73 -28.37
CA LEU A 321 -9.82 14.81 -29.49
C LEU A 321 -10.43 13.48 -29.07
N ILE A 322 -11.48 13.03 -29.76
CA ILE A 322 -12.19 11.79 -29.44
C ILE A 322 -11.82 10.78 -30.52
N ASP A 323 -11.33 9.62 -30.10
CA ASP A 323 -11.01 8.50 -30.97
C ASP A 323 -12.30 7.81 -31.47
N GLU A 324 -12.23 7.14 -32.61
CA GLU A 324 -13.32 6.29 -33.11
C GLU A 324 -13.43 4.99 -32.28
N VAL A 325 -12.33 4.58 -31.64
CA VAL A 325 -12.28 3.37 -30.82
C VAL A 325 -13.15 3.49 -29.57
N GLU A 326 -14.20 2.65 -29.51
CA GLU A 326 -15.02 2.44 -28.32
C GLU A 326 -14.30 1.49 -27.35
N LEU A 327 -14.08 1.94 -26.11
CA LEU A 327 -13.52 1.14 -25.03
C LEU A 327 -14.57 0.23 -24.38
N GLY A 328 -15.83 0.65 -24.43
CA GLY A 328 -16.97 -0.15 -24.02
C GLY A 328 -18.27 0.63 -24.05
N SER A 329 -19.39 -0.07 -23.92
CA SER A 329 -20.73 0.51 -23.82
C SER A 329 -21.53 -0.13 -22.69
N GLY A 330 -22.46 0.65 -22.15
CA GLY A 330 -23.31 0.25 -21.05
C GLY A 330 -24.69 0.93 -21.10
N ASN A 331 -25.45 0.76 -20.02
CA ASN A 331 -26.80 1.32 -19.92
C ASN A 331 -26.79 2.85 -20.07
N PHE A 332 -25.76 3.52 -19.54
CA PHE A 332 -25.64 4.98 -19.48
C PHE A 332 -25.04 5.64 -20.72
N GLY A 333 -24.47 4.88 -21.65
CA GLY A 333 -23.75 5.45 -22.79
C GLY A 333 -22.61 4.57 -23.30
N CYS A 334 -21.79 5.15 -24.17
CA CYS A 334 -20.54 4.53 -24.63
C CYS A 334 -19.32 5.30 -24.11
N VAL A 335 -18.23 4.60 -23.91
CA VAL A 335 -16.95 5.13 -23.45
C VAL A 335 -15.97 5.05 -24.61
N LYS A 336 -15.38 6.18 -24.97
CA LYS A 336 -14.39 6.31 -26.05
C LYS A 336 -13.04 6.72 -25.48
N LYS A 337 -11.97 6.34 -26.16
CA LYS A 337 -10.64 6.91 -25.91
C LYS A 337 -10.61 8.35 -26.41
N GLY A 338 -9.83 9.21 -25.78
CA GLY A 338 -9.57 10.54 -26.27
C GLY A 338 -8.32 11.17 -25.68
N VAL A 339 -8.05 12.40 -26.11
CA VAL A 339 -6.96 13.25 -25.64
C VAL A 339 -7.51 14.61 -25.27
N LEU A 340 -7.20 15.07 -24.07
CA LEU A 340 -7.47 16.43 -23.59
C LEU A 340 -6.24 17.31 -23.82
N LYS A 341 -6.41 18.40 -24.56
CA LYS A 341 -5.38 19.43 -24.74
C LYS A 341 -5.40 20.42 -23.57
N THR A 342 -4.28 20.54 -22.87
CA THR A 342 -4.04 21.49 -21.78
C THR A 342 -3.00 22.53 -22.19
N GLU A 343 -2.72 23.52 -21.36
CA GLU A 343 -1.69 24.53 -21.61
C GLU A 343 -0.29 23.93 -21.43
N SER A 344 -0.16 22.89 -20.60
CA SER A 344 1.03 22.14 -20.27
C SER A 344 1.31 20.94 -21.18
N GLY A 345 0.36 20.54 -22.04
CA GLY A 345 0.54 19.39 -22.93
C GLY A 345 -0.76 18.68 -23.33
N GLN A 346 -0.68 17.36 -23.50
CA GLN A 346 -1.79 16.50 -23.87
C GLN A 346 -1.93 15.37 -22.85
N VAL A 347 -3.16 15.05 -22.46
CA VAL A 347 -3.48 14.02 -21.47
C VAL A 347 -4.41 12.99 -22.08
N ASP A 348 -4.07 11.71 -21.99
CA ASP A 348 -4.96 10.62 -22.39
C ASP A 348 -6.16 10.52 -21.44
N VAL A 349 -7.36 10.49 -22.01
CA VAL A 349 -8.62 10.50 -21.26
C VAL A 349 -9.59 9.43 -21.74
N ALA A 350 -10.48 9.00 -20.84
CA ALA A 350 -11.66 8.23 -21.18
C ALA A 350 -12.88 9.16 -21.22
N ILE A 351 -13.66 9.12 -22.30
CA ILE A 351 -14.78 10.02 -22.54
C ILE A 351 -16.06 9.21 -22.56
N LYS A 352 -16.89 9.36 -21.54
CA LYS A 352 -18.21 8.71 -21.47
C LYS A 352 -19.25 9.62 -22.11
N VAL A 353 -19.74 9.23 -23.28
CA VAL A 353 -20.79 9.92 -24.03
C VAL A 353 -22.15 9.41 -23.51
N LEU A 354 -22.92 10.29 -22.88
CA LEU A 354 -24.20 9.95 -22.29
C LEU A 354 -25.32 9.98 -23.32
N LYS A 355 -26.32 9.11 -23.17
CA LYS A 355 -27.48 9.03 -24.09
C LYS A 355 -28.40 10.24 -23.94
N SER A 356 -28.94 10.73 -25.06
CA SER A 356 -29.68 11.99 -25.16
C SER A 356 -31.15 11.93 -24.69
N GLU A 357 -31.64 10.77 -24.22
CA GLU A 357 -33.06 10.52 -23.88
C GLU A 357 -33.50 11.06 -22.50
N ASN A 358 -32.65 11.82 -21.81
CA ASN A 358 -32.92 12.28 -20.44
C ASN A 358 -33.85 13.50 -20.43
N GLU A 359 -35.04 13.36 -19.82
CA GLU A 359 -35.95 14.48 -19.50
C GLU A 359 -35.21 15.58 -18.72
N LYS A 360 -35.66 16.85 -18.84
CA LYS A 360 -34.98 18.02 -18.21
C LYS A 360 -34.62 17.83 -16.73
N LEU A 361 -35.49 17.17 -15.95
CA LEU A 361 -35.27 16.89 -14.52
C LEU A 361 -34.11 15.91 -14.27
N VAL A 362 -33.92 14.92 -15.16
CA VAL A 362 -32.82 13.94 -15.08
C VAL A 362 -31.48 14.62 -15.36
N LYS A 363 -31.48 15.65 -16.22
CA LYS A 363 -30.27 16.44 -16.53
C LYS A 363 -29.77 17.25 -15.32
N GLU A 364 -30.67 17.84 -14.54
CA GLU A 364 -30.30 18.62 -13.34
C GLU A 364 -29.72 17.73 -12.21
N GLU A 365 -30.34 16.59 -11.94
CA GLU A 365 -29.79 15.63 -10.96
C GLU A 365 -28.42 15.12 -11.39
N MET A 366 -28.25 14.81 -12.67
CA MET A 366 -26.98 14.35 -13.23
C MET A 366 -25.88 15.41 -13.19
N MET A 367 -26.21 16.70 -13.41
CA MET A 367 -25.25 17.79 -13.26
C MET A 367 -24.80 17.96 -11.80
N ARG A 368 -25.74 17.84 -10.84
CA ARG A 368 -25.40 17.87 -9.40
C ARG A 368 -24.50 16.70 -9.00
N GLU A 369 -24.78 15.51 -9.50
CA GLU A 369 -23.91 14.34 -9.27
C GLU A 369 -22.52 14.52 -9.90
N ALA A 370 -22.45 15.08 -11.10
CA ALA A 370 -21.19 15.41 -11.77
C ALA A 370 -20.36 16.45 -11.01
N GLU A 371 -20.98 17.47 -10.40
CA GLU A 371 -20.29 18.45 -9.54
C GLU A 371 -19.64 17.79 -8.34
N ILE A 372 -20.34 16.85 -7.69
CA ILE A 372 -19.80 16.12 -6.55
C ILE A 372 -18.70 15.15 -7.01
N MET A 373 -18.91 14.41 -8.09
CA MET A 373 -17.91 13.52 -8.69
C MET A 373 -16.63 14.27 -9.07
N HIS A 374 -16.77 15.50 -9.56
CA HIS A 374 -15.63 16.36 -9.86
C HIS A 374 -14.85 16.74 -8.59
N GLN A 375 -15.49 16.89 -7.43
CA GLN A 375 -14.79 17.19 -6.18
C GLN A 375 -14.04 15.98 -5.61
N LEU A 376 -14.45 14.75 -5.96
CA LEU A 376 -13.77 13.54 -5.53
C LEU A 376 -12.33 13.51 -6.06
N ASP A 377 -11.40 13.18 -5.17
CA ASP A 377 -9.98 13.13 -5.42
C ASP A 377 -9.34 12.07 -4.52
N ASN A 378 -9.08 10.90 -5.12
CA ASN A 378 -8.36 9.81 -4.49
C ASN A 378 -7.63 9.01 -5.60
N PRO A 379 -6.41 8.51 -5.37
CA PRO A 379 -5.66 7.78 -6.38
C PRO A 379 -6.34 6.48 -6.84
N PHE A 380 -7.16 5.85 -5.99
CA PHE A 380 -7.82 4.57 -6.26
C PHE A 380 -9.25 4.71 -6.80
N ILE A 381 -9.63 5.91 -7.24
CA ILE A 381 -10.83 6.15 -8.05
C ILE A 381 -10.41 6.70 -9.43
N VAL A 382 -11.21 6.44 -10.45
CA VAL A 382 -11.11 7.11 -11.74
C VAL A 382 -11.63 8.52 -11.56
N ARG A 383 -10.71 9.50 -11.52
CA ARG A 383 -11.11 10.88 -11.27
C ARG A 383 -11.84 11.47 -12.47
N MET A 384 -12.82 12.32 -12.17
CA MET A 384 -13.52 13.12 -13.15
C MET A 384 -12.76 14.42 -13.40
N LEU A 385 -12.24 14.59 -14.62
CA LEU A 385 -11.48 15.77 -15.01
C LEU A 385 -12.40 16.95 -15.32
N GLY A 386 -13.57 16.68 -15.90
CA GLY A 386 -14.59 17.69 -16.18
C GLY A 386 -15.74 17.19 -17.04
N LEU A 387 -16.63 18.10 -17.39
CA LEU A 387 -17.76 17.91 -18.28
C LEU A 387 -17.51 18.62 -19.61
N CYS A 388 -17.90 17.99 -20.72
CA CYS A 388 -18.05 18.67 -21.99
C CYS A 388 -19.51 18.59 -22.44
N ASN A 389 -20.15 19.73 -22.61
CA ASN A 389 -21.51 19.84 -23.12
C ASN A 389 -21.47 20.31 -24.58
N ALA A 390 -21.64 19.39 -25.52
CA ALA A 390 -21.60 19.66 -26.96
C ALA A 390 -22.73 18.91 -27.67
N GLU A 391 -22.42 18.10 -28.69
CA GLU A 391 -23.40 17.24 -29.37
C GLU A 391 -24.15 16.31 -28.40
N ASN A 392 -23.46 15.82 -27.37
CA ASN A 392 -23.98 15.08 -26.24
C ASN A 392 -23.28 15.56 -24.97
N LEU A 393 -23.86 15.25 -23.80
CA LEU A 393 -23.15 15.46 -22.54
C LEU A 393 -22.08 14.38 -22.39
N MET A 394 -20.84 14.80 -22.12
CA MET A 394 -19.68 13.93 -22.01
C MET A 394 -18.99 14.10 -20.66
N LEU A 395 -18.74 12.98 -19.98
CA LEU A 395 -17.89 12.94 -18.79
C LEU A 395 -16.45 12.65 -19.24
N VAL A 396 -15.53 13.56 -18.95
CA VAL A 396 -14.11 13.39 -19.24
C VAL A 396 -13.42 12.87 -17.98
N MET A 397 -12.78 11.71 -18.09
CA MET A 397 -12.25 10.93 -16.96
C MET A 397 -10.80 10.52 -17.21
N GLU A 398 -10.10 10.18 -16.14
CA GLU A 398 -8.78 9.55 -16.24
C GLU A 398 -8.81 8.26 -17.07
N MET A 399 -7.75 8.02 -17.84
CA MET A 399 -7.57 6.77 -18.57
C MET A 399 -7.04 5.65 -17.66
N ALA A 400 -7.72 4.49 -17.69
CA ALA A 400 -7.25 3.24 -17.09
C ALA A 400 -7.14 2.17 -18.19
N ALA A 401 -5.96 2.13 -18.85
CA ALA A 401 -5.79 1.47 -20.14
C ALA A 401 -5.80 -0.07 -20.09
N ALA A 402 -5.54 -0.69 -18.93
CA ALA A 402 -5.53 -2.15 -18.80
C ALA A 402 -6.94 -2.77 -18.68
N GLY A 403 -7.99 -1.93 -18.67
CA GLY A 403 -9.38 -2.36 -18.73
C GLY A 403 -9.90 -2.97 -17.41
N PRO A 404 -11.06 -3.63 -17.44
CA PRO A 404 -11.74 -4.07 -16.22
C PRO A 404 -11.10 -5.32 -15.60
N LEU A 405 -11.08 -5.34 -14.26
CA LEU A 405 -10.44 -6.36 -13.42
C LEU A 405 -10.90 -7.78 -13.77
N ASN A 406 -12.20 -8.00 -13.95
CA ASN A 406 -12.74 -9.32 -14.26
C ASN A 406 -12.18 -9.91 -15.57
N LYS A 407 -12.12 -9.11 -16.64
CA LYS A 407 -11.56 -9.53 -17.93
C LYS A 407 -10.06 -9.76 -17.80
N PHE A 408 -9.35 -8.84 -17.16
CA PHE A 408 -7.91 -8.94 -16.95
C PHE A 408 -7.52 -10.25 -16.24
N LEU A 409 -8.18 -10.56 -15.11
CA LEU A 409 -7.92 -11.78 -14.34
C LEU A 409 -8.28 -13.05 -15.12
N SER A 410 -9.37 -13.03 -15.88
CA SER A 410 -9.79 -14.19 -16.67
C SER A 410 -8.79 -14.56 -17.78
N THR A 411 -8.12 -13.57 -18.36
CA THR A 411 -7.12 -13.77 -19.42
C THR A 411 -5.73 -14.10 -18.88
N LYS A 412 -5.43 -13.72 -17.63
CA LYS A 412 -4.08 -13.78 -17.05
C LYS A 412 -3.99 -14.64 -15.78
N LYS A 413 -4.83 -15.68 -15.69
CA LYS A 413 -4.95 -16.52 -14.50
C LYS A 413 -3.60 -17.10 -14.03
N ASP A 414 -2.75 -17.51 -14.97
CA ASP A 414 -1.46 -18.15 -14.65
C ASP A 414 -0.35 -17.15 -14.29
N SER A 415 -0.52 -15.86 -14.60
CA SER A 415 0.50 -14.83 -14.33
C SER A 415 0.17 -13.93 -13.15
N VAL A 416 -1.04 -14.02 -12.59
CA VAL A 416 -1.49 -13.16 -11.48
C VAL A 416 -1.57 -13.98 -10.19
N SER A 417 -0.67 -13.68 -9.27
CA SER A 417 -0.61 -14.33 -7.96
C SER A 417 -1.78 -13.89 -7.06
N VAL A 418 -2.07 -14.69 -6.03
CA VAL A 418 -3.04 -14.36 -4.98
C VAL A 418 -2.64 -13.08 -4.25
N GLU A 419 -1.34 -12.88 -3.99
CA GLU A 419 -0.80 -11.64 -3.41
C GLU A 419 -1.18 -10.41 -4.24
N ASN A 420 -1.07 -10.51 -5.57
CA ASN A 420 -1.45 -9.43 -6.47
C ASN A 420 -2.96 -9.13 -6.39
N ILE A 421 -3.80 -10.15 -6.29
CA ILE A 421 -5.26 -9.97 -6.13
C ILE A 421 -5.56 -9.27 -4.80
N VAL A 422 -4.88 -9.66 -3.72
CA VAL A 422 -5.00 -9.01 -2.40
C VAL A 422 -4.60 -7.53 -2.48
N ASN A 423 -3.48 -7.20 -3.13
CA ASN A 423 -3.04 -5.80 -3.35
C ASN A 423 -4.11 -4.98 -4.09
N LEU A 424 -4.62 -5.49 -5.23
CA LEU A 424 -5.65 -4.79 -6.00
C LEU A 424 -6.95 -4.60 -5.20
N MET A 425 -7.39 -5.62 -4.45
CA MET A 425 -8.59 -5.51 -3.62
C MET A 425 -8.39 -4.61 -2.39
N HIS A 426 -7.18 -4.51 -1.85
CA HIS A 426 -6.83 -3.52 -0.82
C HIS A 426 -6.96 -2.10 -1.37
N GLN A 427 -6.43 -1.82 -2.56
CA GLN A 427 -6.61 -0.52 -3.24
C GLN A 427 -8.09 -0.17 -3.46
N VAL A 428 -8.91 -1.14 -3.89
CA VAL A 428 -10.37 -0.95 -4.00
C VAL A 428 -10.99 -0.63 -2.63
N SER A 429 -10.57 -1.28 -1.54
CA SER A 429 -11.08 -0.94 -0.21
C SER A 429 -10.69 0.47 0.25
N MET A 430 -9.49 0.95 -0.11
CA MET A 430 -9.05 2.32 0.17
C MET A 430 -9.89 3.35 -0.58
N GLY A 431 -10.16 3.12 -1.87
CA GLY A 431 -11.05 3.97 -2.66
C GLY A 431 -12.48 3.98 -2.12
N MET A 432 -13.03 2.83 -1.72
CA MET A 432 -14.38 2.76 -1.14
C MET A 432 -14.49 3.40 0.25
N LYS A 433 -13.45 3.27 1.08
CA LYS A 433 -13.34 3.99 2.36
C LYS A 433 -13.40 5.50 2.14
N TYR A 434 -12.64 6.01 1.15
CA TYR A 434 -12.68 7.41 0.78
C TYR A 434 -14.09 7.86 0.34
N LEU A 435 -14.78 7.06 -0.48
CA LEU A 435 -16.15 7.38 -0.90
C LEU A 435 -17.13 7.39 0.29
N GLU A 436 -16.98 6.46 1.23
CA GLU A 436 -17.75 6.42 2.48
C GLU A 436 -17.51 7.69 3.31
N GLU A 437 -16.26 8.14 3.48
CA GLU A 437 -15.91 9.38 4.18
C GLU A 437 -16.46 10.64 3.49
N LYS A 438 -16.72 10.57 2.18
CA LYS A 438 -17.38 11.63 1.39
C LYS A 438 -18.89 11.48 1.32
N ASN A 439 -19.50 10.56 2.07
CA ASN A 439 -20.94 10.26 2.03
C ASN A 439 -21.45 9.98 0.60
N PHE A 440 -20.62 9.29 -0.19
CA PHE A 440 -20.88 9.00 -1.59
C PHE A 440 -21.10 7.50 -1.81
N VAL A 441 -22.33 7.10 -2.16
CA VAL A 441 -22.69 5.69 -2.35
C VAL A 441 -22.51 5.32 -3.82
N HIS A 442 -21.74 4.27 -4.09
CA HIS A 442 -21.39 3.82 -5.43
C HIS A 442 -22.55 3.10 -6.14
N ARG A 443 -23.26 2.19 -5.44
CA ARG A 443 -24.46 1.49 -5.93
C ARG A 443 -24.25 0.54 -7.12
N ASP A 444 -23.04 0.43 -7.66
CA ASP A 444 -22.68 -0.53 -8.71
C ASP A 444 -21.24 -1.04 -8.59
N LEU A 445 -20.75 -1.21 -7.36
CA LEU A 445 -19.41 -1.77 -7.16
C LEU A 445 -19.37 -3.24 -7.62
N ALA A 446 -18.55 -3.52 -8.62
CA ALA A 446 -18.36 -4.84 -9.23
C ALA A 446 -17.01 -4.92 -9.92
N ALA A 447 -16.50 -6.12 -10.19
CA ALA A 447 -15.19 -6.28 -10.84
C ALA A 447 -15.14 -5.73 -12.29
N ARG A 448 -16.30 -5.53 -12.94
CA ARG A 448 -16.39 -4.82 -14.23
C ARG A 448 -16.17 -3.30 -14.13
N ASN A 449 -16.39 -2.74 -12.94
CA ASN A 449 -16.26 -1.32 -12.64
C ASN A 449 -14.98 -1.01 -11.86
N VAL A 450 -14.15 -2.01 -11.59
CA VAL A 450 -12.75 -1.82 -11.16
C VAL A 450 -11.87 -1.87 -12.40
N LEU A 451 -11.28 -0.75 -12.78
CA LEU A 451 -10.40 -0.65 -13.94
C LEU A 451 -8.94 -0.68 -13.50
N LEU A 452 -8.09 -1.27 -14.32
CA LEU A 452 -6.66 -1.35 -14.07
C LEU A 452 -5.93 -0.28 -14.89
N VAL A 453 -5.07 0.48 -14.22
CA VAL A 453 -4.04 1.30 -14.89
C VAL A 453 -2.92 0.36 -15.34
N ASN A 454 -2.48 -0.52 -14.44
CA ASN A 454 -1.53 -1.59 -14.70
C ASN A 454 -1.81 -2.78 -13.76
N GLN A 455 -0.99 -3.84 -13.81
CA GLN A 455 -1.21 -5.07 -13.02
C GLN A 455 -1.16 -4.86 -11.49
N GLN A 456 -0.53 -3.78 -11.01
CA GLN A 456 -0.40 -3.42 -9.60
C GLN A 456 -1.27 -2.23 -9.19
N PHE A 457 -2.09 -1.67 -10.09
CA PHE A 457 -2.83 -0.44 -9.82
C PHE A 457 -4.27 -0.49 -10.33
N ALA A 458 -5.22 -0.58 -9.40
CA ALA A 458 -6.66 -0.54 -9.61
C ALA A 458 -7.26 0.83 -9.28
N LYS A 459 -8.30 1.19 -10.04
CA LYS A 459 -9.15 2.36 -9.82
C LYS A 459 -10.62 1.98 -9.92
N ILE A 460 -11.42 2.46 -8.99
CA ILE A 460 -12.88 2.30 -9.02
C ILE A 460 -13.47 3.28 -10.04
N SER A 461 -14.40 2.81 -10.86
CA SER A 461 -14.98 3.57 -11.97
C SER A 461 -16.51 3.44 -12.02
N ASP A 462 -17.10 4.10 -13.00
CA ASP A 462 -18.52 4.03 -13.36
C ASP A 462 -19.48 4.34 -12.21
N PHE A 463 -19.40 5.58 -11.74
CA PHE A 463 -20.34 6.18 -10.80
C PHE A 463 -21.69 6.54 -11.43
N GLY A 464 -22.05 5.96 -12.59
CA GLY A 464 -23.26 6.32 -13.35
C GLY A 464 -24.58 5.93 -12.68
N LEU A 465 -24.53 5.23 -11.55
CA LEU A 465 -25.66 4.92 -10.66
C LEU A 465 -25.48 5.51 -9.26
N SER A 466 -24.35 6.17 -9.00
CA SER A 466 -23.97 6.65 -7.69
C SER A 466 -24.86 7.81 -7.26
N LYS A 467 -24.89 8.06 -5.95
CA LYS A 467 -25.65 9.18 -5.40
C LYS A 467 -24.94 9.73 -4.18
N ALA A 468 -24.84 11.05 -4.11
CA ALA A 468 -24.44 11.74 -2.90
C ALA A 468 -25.61 11.73 -1.90
N LEU A 469 -25.29 11.48 -0.63
CA LEU A 469 -26.25 11.58 0.47
C LEU A 469 -26.28 13.00 1.03
N GLY A 470 -27.45 13.43 1.52
CA GLY A 470 -27.55 14.66 2.31
C GLY A 470 -26.82 14.51 3.65
N ALA A 471 -26.42 15.61 4.27
CA ALA A 471 -25.65 15.60 5.52
C ALA A 471 -26.34 14.83 6.68
N ASP A 472 -27.68 14.77 6.67
CA ASP A 472 -28.48 14.09 7.68
C ASP A 472 -29.02 12.71 7.23
N ASP A 473 -28.71 12.28 6.00
CA ASP A 473 -29.22 11.04 5.40
C ASP A 473 -28.17 9.92 5.44
N ASN A 474 -28.49 8.81 6.11
CA ASN A 474 -27.63 7.62 6.16
C ASN A 474 -27.88 6.62 5.02
N TYR A 475 -28.88 6.86 4.17
CA TYR A 475 -29.22 6.00 3.04
C TYR A 475 -30.01 6.74 1.96
N TYR A 476 -29.91 6.28 0.71
CA TYR A 476 -30.73 6.71 -0.40
C TYR A 476 -31.84 5.69 -0.68
N LYS A 477 -33.08 6.15 -0.86
CA LYS A 477 -34.21 5.32 -1.29
C LYS A 477 -34.58 5.62 -2.74
N ALA A 478 -34.41 4.65 -3.64
CA ALA A 478 -34.75 4.85 -5.05
C ALA A 478 -36.27 4.96 -5.26
N ARG A 479 -36.69 5.83 -6.18
CA ARG A 479 -38.11 6.09 -6.50
C ARG A 479 -38.64 5.23 -7.66
N THR A 480 -37.77 4.68 -8.51
CA THR A 480 -38.13 3.89 -9.70
C THR A 480 -37.31 2.59 -9.79
N ALA A 481 -37.96 1.50 -10.22
CA ALA A 481 -37.31 0.23 -10.52
C ALA A 481 -36.71 0.26 -11.95
N GLY A 482 -35.44 -0.12 -12.09
CA GLY A 482 -34.73 -0.19 -13.37
C GLY A 482 -34.11 -1.57 -13.62
N LYS A 483 -33.22 -1.70 -14.62
CA LYS A 483 -32.40 -2.91 -14.83
C LYS A 483 -31.27 -2.99 -13.79
N TRP A 484 -31.52 -3.66 -12.67
CA TRP A 484 -30.62 -3.63 -11.51
C TRP A 484 -29.71 -4.86 -11.50
N PRO A 485 -28.42 -4.70 -11.16
CA PRO A 485 -27.47 -5.81 -11.06
C PRO A 485 -27.68 -6.59 -9.75
N LEU A 486 -28.82 -7.28 -9.65
CA LEU A 486 -29.31 -7.92 -8.42
C LEU A 486 -28.31 -8.82 -7.71
N LYS A 487 -27.36 -9.43 -8.44
CA LYS A 487 -26.35 -10.35 -7.87
C LYS A 487 -25.30 -9.66 -6.97
N TRP A 488 -25.12 -8.34 -7.12
CA TRP A 488 -24.22 -7.56 -6.29
C TRP A 488 -24.94 -6.84 -5.14
N TYR A 489 -26.27 -6.82 -5.16
CA TYR A 489 -27.04 -6.00 -4.22
C TYR A 489 -27.24 -6.70 -2.89
N ALA A 490 -27.13 -5.90 -1.84
CA ALA A 490 -27.46 -6.31 -0.49
C ALA A 490 -28.97 -6.60 -0.37
N PRO A 491 -29.39 -7.46 0.59
CA PRO A 491 -30.80 -7.79 0.79
C PRO A 491 -31.69 -6.54 0.95
N GLU A 492 -31.22 -5.53 1.68
CA GLU A 492 -31.96 -4.29 1.90
C GLU A 492 -32.12 -3.42 0.63
N CYS A 493 -31.19 -3.52 -0.32
CA CYS A 493 -31.31 -2.88 -1.64
C CYS A 493 -32.40 -3.57 -2.47
N ILE A 494 -32.46 -4.89 -2.43
CA ILE A 494 -33.43 -5.69 -3.19
C ILE A 494 -34.83 -5.52 -2.60
N ASN A 495 -34.97 -5.63 -1.28
CA ASN A 495 -36.28 -5.66 -0.62
C ASN A 495 -36.86 -4.27 -0.40
N PHE A 496 -36.02 -3.27 -0.10
CA PHE A 496 -36.46 -1.96 0.37
C PHE A 496 -35.93 -0.80 -0.47
N HIS A 497 -35.15 -1.07 -1.52
CA HIS A 497 -34.50 -0.07 -2.38
C HIS A 497 -33.64 0.93 -1.58
N LYS A 498 -33.08 0.50 -0.44
CA LYS A 498 -32.22 1.30 0.44
C LYS A 498 -30.75 1.08 0.09
N PHE A 499 -30.07 2.14 -0.32
CA PHE A 499 -28.65 2.14 -0.66
C PHE A 499 -27.86 2.96 0.35
N SER A 500 -26.72 2.43 0.80
CA SER A 500 -25.80 3.08 1.72
C SER A 500 -24.38 2.54 1.51
N SER A 501 -23.38 3.15 2.15
CA SER A 501 -22.02 2.61 2.15
C SER A 501 -21.98 1.15 2.64
N LYS A 502 -22.84 0.77 3.60
CA LYS A 502 -23.00 -0.63 4.03
C LYS A 502 -23.50 -1.55 2.91
N SER A 503 -24.36 -1.07 2.03
CA SER A 503 -24.77 -1.85 0.85
C SER A 503 -23.65 -2.00 -0.19
N ASP A 504 -22.75 -1.02 -0.27
CA ASP A 504 -21.55 -1.14 -1.09
C ASP A 504 -20.54 -2.12 -0.46
N VAL A 505 -20.46 -2.23 0.88
CA VAL A 505 -19.66 -3.27 1.56
C VAL A 505 -20.09 -4.68 1.15
N TRP A 506 -21.40 -4.92 1.01
CA TRP A 506 -21.90 -6.19 0.47
C TRP A 506 -21.41 -6.42 -0.97
N SER A 507 -21.51 -5.38 -1.80
CA SER A 507 -21.08 -5.40 -3.21
C SER A 507 -19.56 -5.63 -3.33
N TYR A 508 -18.78 -5.10 -2.38
CA TYR A 508 -17.34 -5.34 -2.25
C TYR A 508 -17.05 -6.82 -1.99
N GLY A 509 -17.78 -7.48 -1.08
CA GLY A 509 -17.65 -8.93 -0.86
C GLY A 509 -17.91 -9.75 -2.12
N VAL A 510 -18.91 -9.38 -2.92
CA VAL A 510 -19.16 -10.03 -4.24
C VAL A 510 -18.03 -9.75 -5.21
N THR A 511 -17.50 -8.52 -5.24
CA THR A 511 -16.36 -8.12 -6.07
C THR A 511 -15.09 -8.88 -5.70
N MET A 512 -14.83 -9.09 -4.41
CA MET A 512 -13.73 -9.94 -3.94
C MET A 512 -13.90 -11.37 -4.45
N TRP A 513 -15.12 -11.94 -4.37
CA TRP A 513 -15.38 -13.27 -4.88
C TRP A 513 -15.10 -13.38 -6.40
N GLU A 514 -15.49 -12.38 -7.19
CA GLU A 514 -15.13 -12.30 -8.61
C GLU A 514 -13.61 -12.28 -8.81
N ALA A 515 -12.88 -11.49 -8.02
CA ALA A 515 -11.43 -11.36 -8.11
C ALA A 515 -10.70 -12.67 -7.77
N PHE A 516 -11.01 -13.30 -6.63
CA PHE A 516 -10.38 -14.56 -6.22
C PHE A 516 -10.85 -15.79 -7.02
N SER A 517 -11.95 -15.67 -7.77
CA SER A 517 -12.37 -16.66 -8.77
C SER A 517 -11.83 -16.38 -10.17
N TYR A 518 -10.92 -15.40 -10.31
CA TYR A 518 -10.29 -15.00 -11.57
C TYR A 518 -11.31 -14.58 -12.65
N GLY A 519 -12.26 -13.72 -12.27
CA GLY A 519 -13.33 -13.24 -13.16
C GLY A 519 -14.53 -14.18 -13.24
N GLY A 520 -14.71 -15.07 -12.27
CA GLY A 520 -15.86 -15.95 -12.19
C GLY A 520 -17.18 -15.18 -12.08
N LYS A 521 -18.24 -15.69 -12.71
CA LYS A 521 -19.58 -15.08 -12.64
C LYS A 521 -20.25 -15.40 -11.30
N PRO A 522 -20.62 -14.41 -10.46
CA PRO A 522 -21.31 -14.65 -9.20
C PRO A 522 -22.61 -15.42 -9.40
N TYR A 523 -22.88 -16.37 -8.52
CA TYR A 523 -24.10 -17.19 -8.55
C TYR A 523 -24.39 -17.75 -9.96
N LYS A 524 -23.37 -18.29 -10.66
CA LYS A 524 -23.43 -18.65 -12.09
C LYS A 524 -24.66 -19.49 -12.48
N LYS A 525 -25.12 -20.36 -11.57
CA LYS A 525 -26.25 -21.28 -11.79
C LYS A 525 -27.62 -20.72 -11.38
N MET A 526 -27.68 -19.47 -10.88
CA MET A 526 -28.89 -18.87 -10.35
C MET A 526 -29.28 -17.59 -11.10
N LYS A 527 -30.59 -17.40 -11.29
CA LYS A 527 -31.22 -16.15 -11.74
C LYS A 527 -31.43 -15.20 -10.55
N GLY A 528 -31.74 -13.92 -10.83
CA GLY A 528 -31.84 -12.88 -9.80
C GLY A 528 -32.78 -13.22 -8.63
N GLN A 529 -33.98 -13.74 -8.90
CA GLN A 529 -34.93 -14.12 -7.84
C GLN A 529 -34.45 -15.32 -7.02
N GLU A 530 -33.82 -16.31 -7.67
CA GLU A 530 -33.24 -17.49 -6.99
C GLU A 530 -32.12 -17.07 -6.04
N VAL A 531 -31.31 -16.08 -6.43
CA VAL A 531 -30.26 -15.50 -5.58
C VAL A 531 -30.86 -14.85 -4.33
N THR A 532 -31.97 -14.11 -4.46
CA THR A 532 -32.66 -13.51 -3.31
C THR A 532 -33.16 -14.58 -2.34
N VAL A 533 -33.80 -15.64 -2.83
CA VAL A 533 -34.27 -16.76 -2.00
C VAL A 533 -33.11 -17.46 -1.31
N PHE A 534 -32.03 -17.74 -2.03
CA PHE A 534 -30.83 -18.37 -1.50
C PHE A 534 -30.18 -17.55 -0.37
N ILE A 535 -30.03 -16.24 -0.56
CA ILE A 535 -29.45 -15.33 0.44
C ILE A 535 -30.33 -15.22 1.68
N ASN A 536 -31.65 -15.08 1.49
CA ASN A 536 -32.62 -15.01 2.58
C ASN A 536 -32.69 -16.31 3.39
N GLY A 537 -32.42 -17.45 2.75
CA GLY A 537 -32.25 -18.74 3.43
C GLY A 537 -30.91 -18.91 4.16
N GLY A 538 -30.08 -17.87 4.25
CA GLY A 538 -28.75 -17.91 4.88
C GLY A 538 -27.62 -18.41 3.98
N GLY A 539 -27.93 -18.80 2.73
CA GLY A 539 -26.93 -19.26 1.78
C GLY A 539 -25.94 -18.18 1.37
N ARG A 540 -24.67 -18.56 1.18
CA ARG A 540 -23.59 -17.71 0.67
C ARG A 540 -22.79 -18.44 -0.39
N MET A 541 -22.06 -17.71 -1.23
CA MET A 541 -21.19 -18.33 -2.24
C MET A 541 -20.04 -19.09 -1.57
N GLU A 542 -19.65 -20.23 -2.15
CA GLU A 542 -18.52 -21.04 -1.69
C GLU A 542 -17.19 -20.29 -1.84
N ARG A 543 -16.20 -20.64 -1.02
CA ARG A 543 -14.84 -20.10 -1.10
C ARG A 543 -14.19 -20.48 -2.45
N PRO A 544 -13.70 -19.51 -3.25
CA PRO A 544 -12.94 -19.85 -4.46
C PRO A 544 -11.69 -20.68 -4.12
N PRO A 545 -11.28 -21.64 -4.97
CA PRO A 545 -10.17 -22.56 -4.64
C PRO A 545 -8.86 -21.89 -4.24
N ALA A 546 -8.49 -20.79 -4.91
CA ALA A 546 -7.27 -20.03 -4.65
C ALA A 546 -7.42 -18.95 -3.56
N CYS A 547 -8.62 -18.77 -3.00
CA CYS A 547 -8.89 -17.72 -2.03
C CYS A 547 -8.36 -18.12 -0.64
N PRO A 548 -7.50 -17.31 0.00
CA PRO A 548 -7.10 -17.56 1.37
C PRO A 548 -8.28 -17.53 2.34
N GLU A 549 -8.21 -18.34 3.40
CA GLU A 549 -9.29 -18.45 4.39
C GLU A 549 -9.62 -17.09 5.03
N ARG A 550 -8.59 -16.29 5.37
CA ARG A 550 -8.79 -14.95 5.93
C ARG A 550 -9.55 -14.02 4.97
N MET A 551 -9.28 -14.10 3.67
CA MET A 551 -9.98 -13.29 2.66
C MET A 551 -11.43 -13.73 2.48
N TYR A 552 -11.70 -15.04 2.58
CA TYR A 552 -13.07 -15.54 2.59
C TYR A 552 -13.84 -15.13 3.86
N ALA A 553 -13.17 -15.09 5.02
CA ALA A 553 -13.77 -14.57 6.25
C ALA A 553 -14.21 -13.11 6.07
N VAL A 554 -13.38 -12.26 5.46
CA VAL A 554 -13.77 -10.87 5.12
C VAL A 554 -14.97 -10.83 4.17
N MET A 555 -15.05 -11.73 3.17
CA MET A 555 -16.25 -11.83 2.30
C MET A 555 -17.51 -12.17 3.11
N LEU A 556 -17.42 -13.12 4.05
CA LEU A 556 -18.54 -13.51 4.91
C LEU A 556 -18.97 -12.36 5.82
N GLU A 557 -18.02 -11.62 6.40
CA GLU A 557 -18.27 -10.40 7.18
C GLU A 557 -19.02 -9.35 6.32
N CYS A 558 -18.58 -9.15 5.07
CA CYS A 558 -19.26 -8.27 4.11
C CYS A 558 -20.69 -8.71 3.79
N TRP A 559 -20.95 -10.03 3.78
CA TRP A 559 -22.28 -10.61 3.55
C TRP A 559 -23.12 -10.82 4.81
N THR A 560 -22.85 -10.07 5.87
CA THR A 560 -23.73 -9.98 7.05
C THR A 560 -25.08 -9.42 6.63
N ALA A 561 -26.17 -10.15 6.95
CA ALA A 561 -27.52 -9.81 6.52
C ALA A 561 -28.02 -8.51 7.16
N GLU A 562 -27.85 -8.35 8.47
CA GLU A 562 -28.18 -7.13 9.21
C GLU A 562 -27.14 -6.03 8.89
N HIS A 563 -27.57 -4.96 8.23
CA HIS A 563 -26.64 -3.92 7.73
C HIS A 563 -25.98 -3.12 8.86
N GLU A 564 -26.58 -3.07 10.04
CA GLU A 564 -26.03 -2.47 11.26
C GLU A 564 -24.83 -3.25 11.79
N LYS A 565 -24.89 -4.59 11.73
CA LYS A 565 -23.80 -5.48 12.16
C LYS A 565 -22.71 -5.64 11.11
N ARG A 566 -23.04 -5.40 9.83
CA ARG A 566 -22.07 -5.42 8.73
C ARG A 566 -20.96 -4.38 8.99
N PRO A 567 -19.67 -4.68 8.73
CA PRO A 567 -18.59 -3.70 8.91
C PRO A 567 -18.77 -2.49 7.99
N ASP A 568 -18.14 -1.37 8.36
CA ASP A 568 -17.93 -0.21 7.49
C ASP A 568 -16.65 -0.40 6.65
N PHE A 569 -16.40 0.48 5.67
CA PHE A 569 -15.19 0.36 4.85
C PHE A 569 -13.92 0.66 5.62
N LYS A 570 -13.98 1.41 6.72
CA LYS A 570 -12.83 1.57 7.62
C LYS A 570 -12.34 0.23 8.15
N LYS A 571 -13.23 -0.60 8.71
CA LYS A 571 -12.89 -1.94 9.22
C LYS A 571 -12.48 -2.91 8.10
N VAL A 572 -13.13 -2.83 6.94
CA VAL A 572 -12.78 -3.66 5.78
C VAL A 572 -11.38 -3.32 5.26
N GLU A 573 -11.06 -2.02 5.09
CA GLU A 573 -9.73 -1.57 4.65
C GLU A 573 -8.65 -1.96 5.66
N GLU A 574 -8.91 -1.81 6.96
CA GLU A 574 -8.02 -2.27 8.02
C GLU A 574 -7.71 -3.77 7.91
N SER A 575 -8.75 -4.61 7.74
CA SER A 575 -8.58 -6.07 7.59
C SER A 575 -7.83 -6.44 6.31
N MET A 576 -8.14 -5.79 5.20
CA MET A 576 -7.46 -6.00 3.92
C MET A 576 -5.99 -5.59 3.98
N ARG A 577 -5.70 -4.43 4.59
CA ARG A 577 -4.34 -3.90 4.76
C ARG A 577 -3.48 -4.83 5.58
N ASN A 578 -3.97 -5.27 6.73
CA ASN A 578 -3.20 -6.14 7.62
C ASN A 578 -2.82 -7.45 6.92
N TYR A 579 -3.79 -8.06 6.23
CA TYR A 579 -3.53 -9.28 5.48
C TYR A 579 -2.60 -9.04 4.28
N HIS A 580 -2.76 -7.93 3.55
CA HIS A 580 -1.88 -7.55 2.44
C HIS A 580 -0.43 -7.45 2.90
N TYR A 581 -0.17 -6.78 4.01
CA TYR A 581 1.20 -6.65 4.54
C TYR A 581 1.76 -7.99 5.01
N SER A 582 0.93 -8.84 5.64
CA SER A 582 1.32 -10.17 6.06
C SER A 582 1.70 -11.06 4.87
N ILE A 583 0.86 -11.15 3.84
CA ILE A 583 1.16 -12.01 2.68
C ILE A 583 2.35 -11.50 1.87
N SER A 584 2.53 -10.19 1.73
CA SER A 584 3.67 -9.60 1.03
C SER A 584 4.99 -9.78 1.77
N SER A 585 4.98 -9.84 3.10
CA SER A 585 6.21 -10.16 3.84
C SER A 585 6.59 -11.64 3.71
N LYS A 586 5.61 -12.54 3.68
CA LYS A 586 5.83 -13.99 3.50
C LYS A 586 6.34 -14.35 2.11
N SER A 587 5.74 -13.81 1.05
CA SER A 587 6.16 -14.13 -0.33
C SER A 587 7.61 -13.74 -0.61
N ASN A 588 8.08 -12.63 -0.04
CA ASN A 588 9.48 -12.23 -0.10
C ASN A 588 10.39 -13.24 0.61
N ALA A 589 9.97 -13.80 1.74
CA ALA A 589 10.73 -14.81 2.49
C ALA A 589 10.81 -16.14 1.73
N GLU A 590 9.70 -16.61 1.16
CA GLU A 590 9.64 -17.86 0.39
C GLU A 590 10.46 -17.78 -0.90
N GLY A 591 10.35 -16.69 -1.67
CA GLY A 591 11.14 -16.50 -2.88
C GLY A 591 12.64 -16.54 -2.61
N ALA A 592 13.07 -15.88 -1.53
CA ALA A 592 14.48 -15.85 -1.16
C ALA A 592 14.98 -17.18 -0.53
N MET A 593 14.10 -18.02 0.04
CA MET A 593 14.46 -19.39 0.43
C MET A 593 14.63 -20.30 -0.78
N ALA A 594 13.78 -20.16 -1.81
CA ALA A 594 13.89 -20.94 -3.05
C ALA A 594 15.18 -20.62 -3.84
N ASP A 595 15.59 -19.34 -3.87
CA ASP A 595 16.84 -18.92 -4.51
C ASP A 595 18.11 -19.37 -3.74
N ALA A 596 17.97 -19.77 -2.48
CA ALA A 596 19.08 -20.19 -1.61
C ALA A 596 19.31 -21.72 -1.61
N GLU A 597 18.42 -22.52 -2.21
CA GLU A 597 18.70 -23.94 -2.41
C GLU A 597 19.70 -24.11 -3.57
N PRO A 598 20.87 -24.75 -3.35
CA PRO A 598 21.78 -25.02 -4.45
C PRO A 598 21.09 -25.96 -5.44
N SER A 599 21.04 -25.54 -6.70
CA SER A 599 20.66 -26.38 -7.84
C SER A 599 21.43 -27.70 -7.72
N LYS A 600 20.70 -28.78 -7.47
CA LYS A 600 21.29 -30.13 -7.39
C LYS A 600 21.88 -30.58 -8.72
#